data_AF-A0A953XYP8-F1
#
_entry.id   AF-A0A953XYP8-F1
#
_cell.length_a   1.000
_cell.length_b   1.000
_cell.length_c   1.000
_cell.angle_alpha   90.00
_cell.angle_beta   90.00
_cell.angle_gamma   90.00
#
_symmetry.space_group_name_H-M   'P 1'
#
loop_
_entity.id
_entity.type
_entity.pdbx_description
1 polymer ?
#
loop_
_entity_poly.entity_id
_entity_poly.type
_entity_poly.pdbx_seq_one_letter_code
_entity_poly.pdbx_strand_id
1 'polypeptide(L)'
;MPDHPLAFFLTWVCYGTWLHGDERESVDKATNQFGEPRLPFNPAQKASRHKQLAHPPYSLGPRKRGVTFRTIQQVCEHRKWRLMELNVRTNHVHVVVSSAASADKTLADLKAWCTRRLREAGLLGKQEPAWAEE
;
A
#
# COMPACT_ATOMS: atom_id res chain seq x y z
N MET A 1 -7.14 -5.98 30.10
CA MET A 1 -6.91 -5.50 28.72
C MET A 1 -7.34 -6.62 27.80
N PRO A 2 -7.98 -6.39 26.64
CA PRO A 2 -8.19 -7.47 25.68
C PRO A 2 -6.83 -8.06 25.26
N ASP A 3 -6.74 -9.39 25.14
CA ASP A 3 -5.52 -10.10 24.70
C ASP A 3 -5.23 -9.93 23.19
N HIS A 4 -5.94 -9.00 22.55
CA HIS A 4 -5.87 -8.72 21.12
C HIS A 4 -6.08 -7.22 20.87
N PRO A 5 -5.43 -6.67 19.82
CA PRO A 5 -5.54 -5.26 19.49
C PRO A 5 -6.99 -4.87 19.14
N LEU A 6 -7.40 -3.66 19.56
CA LEU A 6 -8.72 -3.11 19.26
C LEU A 6 -8.94 -2.91 17.74
N ALA A 7 -7.89 -2.47 17.04
CA ALA A 7 -7.87 -2.26 15.61
C ALA A 7 -6.42 -2.21 15.11
N PHE A 8 -6.25 -2.48 13.81
CA PHE A 8 -5.02 -2.27 13.09
C PHE A 8 -5.10 -0.97 12.29
N PHE A 9 -4.03 -0.19 12.34
CA PHE A 9 -3.79 0.87 11.36
C PHE A 9 -2.85 0.32 10.28
N LEU A 10 -3.41 0.10 9.09
CA LEU A 10 -2.71 -0.51 7.96
C LEU A 10 -2.48 0.54 6.87
N THR A 11 -1.24 0.64 6.41
CA THR A 11 -0.84 1.51 5.31
C THR A 11 -0.04 0.71 4.31
N TRP A 12 -0.35 0.86 3.02
CA TRP A 12 0.50 0.32 1.95
C TRP A 12 0.55 1.28 0.76
N VAL A 13 1.69 1.27 0.09
CA VAL A 13 1.99 2.17 -1.04
C VAL A 13 1.80 1.47 -2.39
N CYS A 14 1.56 2.26 -3.42
CA CYS A 14 1.46 1.77 -4.79
C CYS A 14 2.85 1.51 -5.37
N TYR A 15 2.93 0.53 -6.27
CA TYR A 15 4.17 0.15 -6.93
C TYR A 15 4.87 1.36 -7.59
N GLY A 16 6.19 1.46 -7.41
CA GLY A 16 7.03 2.48 -8.06
C GLY A 16 6.83 3.92 -7.56
N THR A 17 6.06 4.14 -6.47
CA THR A 17 5.77 5.49 -5.95
C THR A 17 6.59 5.93 -4.74
N TRP A 18 7.41 5.02 -4.20
CA TRP A 18 8.35 5.28 -3.11
C TRP A 18 9.72 4.69 -3.49
N LEU A 19 10.63 5.54 -3.97
CA LEU A 19 11.96 5.15 -4.43
C LEU A 19 13.04 5.87 -3.62
N HIS A 20 14.15 5.19 -3.34
CA HIS A 20 15.33 5.83 -2.75
C HIS A 20 15.86 6.99 -3.61
N GLY A 21 16.45 7.97 -2.94
CA GLY A 21 16.96 9.18 -3.57
C GLY A 21 15.88 10.21 -3.89
N ASP A 22 14.65 10.01 -3.42
CA ASP A 22 13.59 11.02 -3.46
C ASP A 22 13.77 12.09 -2.36
N GLU A 23 13.13 13.25 -2.53
CA GLU A 23 13.24 14.42 -1.64
C GLU A 23 12.74 14.16 -0.21
N ARG A 24 11.97 13.08 -0.04
CA ARG A 24 11.41 12.63 1.25
C ARG A 24 12.45 11.95 2.15
N GLU A 25 13.68 11.86 1.65
CA GLU A 25 14.75 11.06 2.23
C GLU A 25 14.33 9.59 2.39
N SER A 26 15.23 8.73 2.84
CA SER A 26 14.88 7.32 3.05
C SER A 26 15.77 6.69 4.11
N VAL A 27 15.41 5.50 4.55
CA VAL A 27 16.25 4.66 5.40
C VAL A 27 16.58 3.39 4.62
N ASP A 28 17.80 2.88 4.73
CA ASP A 28 18.13 1.56 4.23
C ASP A 28 18.37 0.58 5.37
N LYS A 29 18.65 -0.69 5.04
CA LYS A 29 18.91 -1.73 6.05
C LYS A 29 20.13 -1.42 6.94
N ALA A 30 21.04 -0.56 6.50
CA ALA A 30 22.21 -0.17 7.27
C ALA A 30 21.94 1.05 8.17
N THR A 31 20.89 1.83 7.87
CA THR A 31 20.55 3.12 8.51
C THR A 31 19.07 3.20 8.89
N ASN A 32 18.54 2.16 9.55
CA ASN A 32 17.14 2.10 9.96
C ASN A 32 16.91 2.20 11.48
N GLN A 33 17.95 2.53 12.27
CA GLN A 33 17.77 2.74 13.70
C GLN A 33 17.19 4.12 13.99
N PHE A 34 16.41 4.20 15.06
CA PHE A 34 15.84 5.45 15.49
C PHE A 34 16.93 6.47 15.86
N GLY A 35 16.85 7.67 15.29
CA GLY A 35 17.82 8.75 15.51
C GLY A 35 18.99 8.76 14.54
N GLU A 36 19.15 7.74 13.69
CA GLU A 36 20.17 7.76 12.64
C GLU A 36 19.81 8.76 11.52
N PRO A 37 20.82 9.36 10.87
CA PRO A 37 20.59 10.20 9.69
C PRO A 37 19.93 9.40 8.58
N ARG A 38 18.92 10.01 7.95
CA ARG A 38 18.28 9.45 6.77
C ARG A 38 19.20 9.59 5.56
N LEU A 39 19.10 8.66 4.63
CA LEU A 39 19.69 8.79 3.30
C LEU A 39 19.13 10.03 2.62
N PRO A 40 20.00 10.99 2.24
CA PRO A 40 19.56 12.26 1.69
C PRO A 40 18.99 12.09 0.27
N PHE A 41 18.34 13.15 -0.19
CA PHE A 41 17.93 13.30 -1.58
C PHE A 41 19.10 13.01 -2.54
N ASN A 42 18.86 12.11 -3.51
CA ASN A 42 19.86 11.73 -4.50
C ASN A 42 19.15 11.49 -5.85
N PRO A 43 19.08 12.51 -6.72
CA PRO A 43 18.31 12.43 -7.97
C PRO A 43 18.87 11.38 -8.94
N ALA A 44 20.19 11.14 -8.92
CA ALA A 44 20.82 10.10 -9.74
C ALA A 44 20.39 8.70 -9.29
N GLN A 45 20.32 8.47 -7.98
CA GLN A 45 19.81 7.22 -7.42
C GLN A 45 18.32 7.04 -7.75
N LYS A 46 17.49 8.07 -7.57
CA LYS A 46 16.06 8.03 -7.92
C LYS A 46 15.85 7.68 -9.40
N ALA A 47 16.58 8.34 -10.30
CA ALA A 47 16.51 8.08 -11.73
C ALA A 47 16.96 6.65 -12.07
N SER A 48 18.03 6.16 -11.44
CA SER A 48 18.51 4.78 -11.60
C SER A 48 17.44 3.76 -11.16
N ARG A 49 16.86 3.96 -9.97
CA ARG A 49 15.78 3.10 -9.44
C ARG A 49 14.53 3.14 -10.32
N HIS A 50 14.15 4.31 -10.81
CA HIS A 50 13.01 4.45 -11.72
C HIS A 50 13.24 3.70 -13.04
N LYS A 51 14.45 3.71 -13.59
CA LYS A 51 14.80 2.95 -14.81
C LYS A 51 14.77 1.43 -14.63
N GLN A 52 14.90 0.95 -13.38
CA GLN A 52 14.86 -0.48 -13.05
C GLN A 52 13.44 -1.00 -12.83
N LEU A 53 12.42 -0.14 -12.84
CA LEU A 53 11.03 -0.58 -12.71
C LEU A 53 10.61 -1.40 -13.94
N ALA A 54 10.06 -2.59 -13.72
CA ALA A 54 9.52 -3.44 -14.78
C ALA A 54 8.24 -2.85 -15.41
N HIS A 55 7.55 -1.99 -14.67
CA HIS A 55 6.33 -1.31 -15.12
C HIS A 55 6.36 0.18 -14.72
N PRO A 56 5.58 1.06 -15.38
CA PRO A 56 5.40 2.42 -14.89
C PRO A 56 4.84 2.46 -13.45
N PRO A 57 5.17 3.48 -12.64
CA PRO A 57 4.58 3.65 -11.32
C PRO A 57 3.05 3.59 -11.35
N TYR A 58 2.47 2.81 -10.45
CA TYR A 58 1.03 2.64 -10.39
C TYR A 58 0.38 3.79 -9.62
N SER A 59 -0.57 4.48 -10.26
CA SER A 59 -1.34 5.57 -9.64
C SER A 59 -2.82 5.22 -9.58
N LEU A 60 -3.42 5.44 -8.41
CA LEU A 60 -4.84 5.34 -8.16
C LEU A 60 -5.54 6.64 -8.56
N GLY A 61 -5.83 6.79 -9.86
CA GLY A 61 -6.73 7.83 -10.36
C GLY A 61 -8.17 7.66 -9.85
N PRO A 62 -9.10 8.60 -10.14
CA PRO A 62 -10.44 8.61 -9.56
C PRO A 62 -11.20 7.28 -9.66
N ARG A 63 -11.22 6.65 -10.85
CA ARG A 63 -11.90 5.36 -11.07
C ARG A 63 -11.27 4.22 -10.26
N LYS A 64 -9.94 4.15 -10.24
CA LYS A 64 -9.17 3.14 -9.48
C LYS A 64 -9.42 3.29 -7.98
N ARG A 65 -9.39 4.53 -7.45
CA ARG A 65 -9.71 4.78 -6.04
C ARG A 65 -11.11 4.31 -5.68
N GLY A 66 -12.10 4.61 -6.52
CA GLY A 66 -13.48 4.16 -6.29
C GLY A 66 -13.61 2.63 -6.24
N VAL A 67 -12.91 1.91 -7.12
CA VAL A 67 -12.88 0.42 -7.10
C VAL A 67 -12.18 -0.11 -5.85
N THR A 68 -11.00 0.43 -5.50
CA THR A 68 -10.27 0.05 -4.29
C THR A 68 -11.09 0.31 -3.03
N PHE A 69 -11.69 1.50 -2.92
CA PHE A 69 -12.50 1.89 -1.76
C PHE A 69 -13.67 0.92 -1.54
N ARG A 70 -14.49 0.71 -2.57
CA ARG A 70 -15.62 -0.23 -2.51
C ARG A 70 -15.19 -1.65 -2.22
N THR A 71 -14.07 -2.08 -2.79
CA THR A 71 -13.56 -3.44 -2.58
C THR A 71 -13.16 -3.65 -1.11
N ILE A 72 -12.49 -2.70 -0.49
CA ILE A 72 -12.12 -2.78 0.93
C ILE A 72 -13.37 -2.86 1.80
N GLN A 73 -14.38 -2.01 1.56
CA GLN A 73 -15.66 -2.06 2.27
C GLN A 73 -16.31 -3.45 2.17
N GLN A 74 -16.41 -3.99 0.95
CA GLN A 74 -17.02 -5.31 0.70
C GLN A 74 -16.25 -6.46 1.35
N VAL A 75 -14.92 -6.41 1.37
CA VAL A 75 -14.11 -7.43 2.04
C VAL A 75 -14.32 -7.37 3.54
N CYS A 76 -14.31 -6.18 4.13
CA CYS A 76 -14.60 -6.01 5.56
C CYS A 76 -15.99 -6.51 5.92
N GLU A 77 -17.02 -6.14 5.14
CA GLU A 77 -18.40 -6.61 5.33
C GLU A 77 -18.49 -8.13 5.24
N HIS A 78 -17.96 -8.73 4.16
CA HIS A 78 -17.99 -10.17 3.95
C HIS A 78 -17.29 -10.96 5.05
N ARG A 79 -16.15 -10.45 5.54
CA ARG A 79 -15.36 -11.09 6.60
C ARG A 79 -15.81 -10.71 8.02
N LYS A 80 -16.88 -9.90 8.15
CA LYS A 80 -17.38 -9.37 9.43
C LYS A 80 -16.31 -8.59 10.21
N TRP A 81 -15.42 -7.92 9.50
CA TRP A 81 -14.46 -6.98 10.08
C TRP A 81 -15.10 -5.60 10.19
N ARG A 82 -14.88 -4.91 11.30
CA ARG A 82 -15.38 -3.55 11.49
C ARG A 82 -14.39 -2.56 10.88
N LEU A 83 -14.71 -2.06 9.70
CA LEU A 83 -14.01 -0.95 9.07
C LEU A 83 -14.36 0.33 9.82
N MET A 84 -13.35 0.97 10.42
CA MET A 84 -13.53 2.20 11.19
C MET A 84 -13.24 3.42 10.32
N GLU A 85 -12.12 3.40 9.59
CA GLU A 85 -11.75 4.47 8.67
C GLU A 85 -11.05 3.93 7.43
N LEU A 86 -11.23 4.62 6.31
CA LEU A 86 -10.64 4.27 5.02
C LEU A 86 -10.33 5.51 4.19
N ASN A 87 -9.07 5.65 3.78
CA ASN A 87 -8.65 6.70 2.86
C ASN A 87 -7.79 6.13 1.74
N VAL A 88 -8.29 6.18 0.51
CA VAL A 88 -7.58 5.75 -0.69
C VAL A 88 -6.99 6.98 -1.36
N ARG A 89 -5.68 7.15 -1.26
CA ARG A 89 -4.94 8.27 -1.88
C ARG A 89 -4.49 7.87 -3.28
N THR A 90 -3.82 8.77 -4.00
CA THR A 90 -3.37 8.51 -5.38
C THR A 90 -2.20 7.52 -5.44
N ASN A 91 -1.42 7.40 -4.37
CA ASN A 91 -0.22 6.57 -4.32
C ASN A 91 -0.15 5.64 -3.10
N HIS A 92 -1.16 5.63 -2.23
CA HIS A 92 -1.20 4.75 -1.06
C HIS A 92 -2.62 4.61 -0.51
N VAL A 93 -2.82 3.67 0.40
CA VAL A 93 -4.09 3.43 1.08
C VAL A 93 -3.84 3.40 2.58
N HIS A 94 -4.78 3.98 3.33
CA HIS A 94 -4.86 3.93 4.79
C HIS A 94 -6.15 3.25 5.22
N VAL A 95 -6.06 2.33 6.17
CA VAL A 95 -7.21 1.61 6.74
C VAL A 95 -7.07 1.53 8.25
N VAL A 96 -8.14 1.85 8.98
CA VAL A 96 -8.30 1.49 10.39
C VAL A 96 -9.39 0.43 10.47
N VAL A 97 -9.04 -0.78 10.92
CA VAL A 97 -9.95 -1.94 10.90
C VAL A 97 -9.78 -2.81 12.14
N SER A 98 -10.90 -3.20 12.75
CA SER A 98 -10.95 -4.25 13.75
C SER A 98 -11.20 -5.59 13.06
N SER A 99 -10.27 -6.52 13.22
CA SER A 99 -10.27 -7.83 12.56
C SER A 99 -9.93 -8.92 13.58
N ALA A 100 -10.60 -10.07 13.47
CA ALA A 100 -10.25 -11.25 14.25
C ALA A 100 -9.02 -11.99 13.68
N ALA A 101 -8.57 -11.64 12.46
CA ALA A 101 -7.35 -12.16 11.85
C ALA A 101 -6.14 -11.28 12.23
N SER A 102 -4.92 -11.78 11.99
CA SER A 102 -3.71 -10.98 12.17
C SER A 102 -3.67 -9.76 11.24
N ALA A 103 -2.85 -8.77 11.58
CA ALA A 103 -2.58 -7.59 10.75
C ALA A 103 -2.14 -8.00 9.34
N ASP A 104 -1.15 -8.89 9.24
CA ASP A 104 -0.58 -9.36 7.98
C ASP A 104 -1.63 -10.05 7.10
N LYS A 105 -2.46 -10.91 7.70
CA LYS A 105 -3.53 -11.58 6.96
C LYS A 105 -4.58 -10.60 6.47
N THR A 106 -4.94 -9.63 7.31
CA THR A 106 -5.89 -8.56 6.98
C THR A 106 -5.36 -7.72 5.81
N LEU A 107 -4.10 -7.29 5.87
CA LEU A 107 -3.43 -6.54 4.82
C LEU A 107 -3.35 -7.33 3.51
N ALA A 108 -2.90 -8.59 3.58
CA ALA A 108 -2.76 -9.46 2.42
C ALA A 108 -4.10 -9.67 1.70
N ASP A 109 -5.18 -9.90 2.45
CA ASP A 109 -6.52 -10.05 1.87
C ASP A 109 -7.00 -8.78 1.18
N LEU A 110 -6.85 -7.62 1.84
CA LEU A 110 -7.26 -6.33 1.26
C LEU A 110 -6.48 -6.05 -0.04
N LYS A 111 -5.15 -6.24 -0.04
CA LYS A 111 -4.29 -6.09 -1.24
C LYS A 111 -4.74 -7.03 -2.35
N ALA A 112 -4.94 -8.32 -2.05
CA ALA A 112 -5.29 -9.34 -3.04
C ALA A 112 -6.66 -9.08 -3.69
N TRP A 113 -7.69 -8.79 -2.90
CA TRP A 113 -9.03 -8.51 -3.41
C TRP A 113 -9.08 -7.22 -4.24
N CYS A 114 -8.36 -6.18 -3.81
CA CYS A 114 -8.24 -4.96 -4.60
C CYS A 114 -7.56 -5.21 -5.95
N THR A 115 -6.45 -5.95 -5.97
CA THR A 115 -5.78 -6.37 -7.22
C THR A 115 -6.74 -7.12 -8.13
N ARG A 116 -7.50 -8.09 -7.59
CA ARG A 116 -8.49 -8.87 -8.33
C ARG A 116 -9.56 -7.97 -8.96
N ARG A 117 -10.17 -7.08 -8.18
CA ARG A 117 -11.24 -6.17 -8.63
C ARG A 117 -10.76 -5.10 -9.61
N LEU A 118 -9.54 -4.60 -9.44
CA LEU A 118 -8.91 -3.70 -10.40
C LEU A 118 -8.68 -4.39 -11.75
N ARG A 119 -8.22 -5.64 -11.76
CA ARG A 119 -8.06 -6.44 -12.99
C ARG A 119 -9.40 -6.74 -13.66
N GLU A 120 -10.41 -7.17 -12.90
CA GLU A 120 -11.78 -7.39 -13.39
C GLU A 120 -12.37 -6.13 -14.03
N ALA A 121 -12.05 -4.95 -13.50
CA ALA A 121 -12.51 -3.66 -14.02
C ALA A 121 -11.67 -3.11 -15.19
N GLY A 122 -10.65 -3.84 -15.66
CA GLY A 122 -9.71 -3.41 -16.71
C GLY A 122 -8.80 -2.25 -16.29
N LEU A 123 -8.57 -2.08 -14.99
CA LEU A 123 -7.82 -0.96 -14.40
C LEU A 123 -6.39 -1.31 -13.96
N LEU A 124 -6.01 -2.56 -14.11
CA LEU A 124 -4.68 -3.09 -13.82
C LEU A 124 -4.38 -4.20 -14.82
N GLY A 125 -3.20 -4.18 -15.43
CA GLY A 125 -2.75 -5.24 -16.33
C GLY A 125 -2.61 -6.59 -15.62
N LYS A 126 -2.63 -7.69 -16.39
CA LYS A 126 -2.54 -9.05 -15.84
C LYS A 126 -1.25 -9.29 -15.05
N GLN A 127 -0.14 -8.75 -15.54
CA GLN A 127 1.19 -8.88 -14.92
C GLN A 127 1.63 -7.60 -14.18
N GLU A 128 0.84 -6.53 -14.25
CA GLU A 128 1.19 -5.28 -13.57
C GLU A 128 1.00 -5.40 -12.05
N PRO A 129 2.00 -4.97 -11.26
CA PRO A 129 1.87 -4.83 -9.82
C PRO A 129 1.12 -3.54 -9.47
N ALA A 130 0.13 -3.63 -8.57
CA ALA A 130 -0.54 -2.46 -8.01
C ALA A 130 0.19 -1.89 -6.78
N TRP A 131 0.80 -2.77 -5.98
CA TRP A 131 1.32 -2.46 -4.66
C TRP A 131 2.83 -2.67 -4.60
N ALA A 132 3.52 -1.94 -3.73
CA ALA A 132 4.88 -2.31 -3.37
C ALA A 132 4.90 -3.64 -2.61
N GLU A 133 5.97 -4.40 -2.82
CA GLU A 133 6.34 -5.55 -2.02
C GLU A 133 7.03 -5.08 -0.73
N GLU A 134 6.99 -5.91 0.30
CA GLU A 134 7.68 -5.68 1.59
C GLU A 134 9.13 -6.15 1.54
#